data_AF-A0A2D9QAM9-F1
#
_entry.id   AF-A0A2D9QAM9-F1
#
_cell.length_a   1.000
_cell.length_b   1.000
_cell.length_c   1.000
_cell.angle_alpha   90.00
_cell.angle_beta   90.00
_cell.angle_gamma   90.00
#
_symmetry.space_group_name_H-M   'P 1'
#
loop_
_entity.id
_entity.type
_entity.pdbx_description
1 polymer ?
#
loop_
_entity_poly.entity_id
_entity_poly.type
_entity_poly.pdbx_seq_one_letter_code
_entity_poly.pdbx_strand_id
1 'polypeptide(L)'
;MRSIDIDRLKDIQKVIQAMAHGDFNLRVARTTEDDEIETISVMLNMMGEEMKETLNFYSDMRRRSSQTELIHMVFILDNNYKILFVTSNINMVLGYEADELINTSFSTLLAKNYIELWRGIGSKILFTEKYNKQHEMILSSKNKIERTYTCGVVAIYDKIAEAQYIMIDCYQPIYKSRMLEEKKKQEARANRPLNKKQLPNVLLRPKDRSALQNIYNYILKNLETPLPHLTDLAHAYAINEFKLKYGFKKLYGTTVFRFFKQERMKKARLLIENTNLTMREIAKLCGYKSQTHFSKDFSKYFEIAPSKIRKA
;
A
#
# COMPACT_ATOMS: atom_id res chain seq x y z
N MET A 1 33.54 11.81 -14.97
CA MET A 1 32.51 10.79 -14.70
C MET A 1 32.34 10.70 -13.19
N ARG A 2 31.22 11.19 -12.64
CA ARG A 2 30.88 10.95 -11.23
C ARG A 2 30.71 9.43 -11.08
N SER A 3 31.40 8.82 -10.11
CA SER A 3 31.22 7.40 -9.83
C SER A 3 29.77 7.16 -9.46
N ILE A 4 29.10 6.25 -10.17
CA ILE A 4 27.73 5.85 -9.85
C ILE A 4 27.76 5.28 -8.42
N ASP A 5 26.99 5.88 -7.52
CA ASP A 5 26.87 5.43 -6.14
C ASP A 5 26.03 4.14 -6.10
N ILE A 6 26.74 3.01 -6.17
CA ILE A 6 26.16 1.66 -6.24
C ILE A 6 25.29 1.37 -5.02
N ASP A 7 25.59 1.95 -3.85
CA ASP A 7 24.83 1.67 -2.63
C ASP A 7 23.48 2.38 -2.63
N ARG A 8 23.42 3.64 -3.10
CA ARG A 8 22.13 4.34 -3.31
C ARG A 8 21.24 3.62 -4.33
N LEU A 9 21.82 3.04 -5.39
CA LEU A 9 21.07 2.22 -6.35
C LEU A 9 20.53 0.93 -5.74
N LYS A 10 21.29 0.26 -4.85
CA LYS A 10 20.80 -0.92 -4.13
C LYS A 10 19.62 -0.56 -3.22
N ASP A 11 19.64 0.60 -2.59
CA ASP A 11 18.56 1.05 -1.71
C ASP A 11 17.28 1.35 -2.51
N ILE A 12 17.41 2.02 -3.66
CA ILE A 12 16.32 2.19 -4.63
C ILE A 12 15.76 0.82 -5.06
N GLN A 13 16.63 -0.13 -5.42
CA GLN A 13 16.21 -1.47 -5.84
C GLN A 13 15.41 -2.18 -4.73
N LYS A 14 15.85 -2.09 -3.47
CA LYS A 14 15.14 -2.68 -2.32
C LYS A 14 13.76 -2.05 -2.12
N VAL A 15 13.64 -0.72 -2.23
CA VAL A 15 12.36 -0.03 -2.10
C VAL A 15 11.41 -0.42 -3.25
N ILE A 16 11.90 -0.46 -4.50
CA ILE A 16 11.10 -0.93 -5.65
C ILE A 16 10.63 -2.38 -5.44
N GLN A 17 11.52 -3.25 -4.96
CA GLN A 17 11.16 -4.63 -4.66
C GLN A 17 10.09 -4.67 -3.56
N ALA A 18 10.22 -3.91 -2.48
CA ALA A 18 9.22 -3.86 -1.42
C ALA A 18 7.86 -3.38 -1.94
N MET A 19 7.84 -2.30 -2.72
CA MET A 19 6.62 -1.78 -3.37
C MET A 19 5.99 -2.83 -4.31
N ALA A 20 6.80 -3.57 -5.07
CA ALA A 20 6.33 -4.65 -5.93
C ALA A 20 5.70 -5.81 -5.14
N HIS A 21 6.12 -6.02 -3.89
CA HIS A 21 5.51 -6.97 -2.95
C HIS A 21 4.31 -6.37 -2.19
N GLY A 22 3.99 -5.09 -2.40
CA GLY A 22 2.85 -4.39 -1.80
C GLY A 22 3.17 -3.67 -0.49
N ASP A 23 4.44 -3.49 -0.16
CA ASP A 23 4.88 -2.70 0.99
C ASP A 23 5.34 -1.31 0.55
N PHE A 24 4.51 -0.31 0.83
CA PHE A 24 4.71 1.08 0.40
C PHE A 24 5.25 1.98 1.51
N ASN A 25 5.61 1.40 2.65
CA ASN A 25 6.05 2.17 3.80
C ASN A 25 7.56 2.40 3.84
N LEU A 26 8.31 1.71 2.98
CA LEU A 26 9.75 1.91 2.84
C LEU A 26 10.03 3.16 2.01
N ARG A 27 11.07 3.89 2.42
CA ARG A 27 11.56 5.08 1.76
C ARG A 27 13.07 4.99 1.59
N VAL A 28 13.55 5.53 0.47
CA VAL A 28 14.99 5.76 0.27
C VAL A 28 15.35 7.02 1.07
N ALA A 29 16.36 6.92 1.94
CA ALA A 29 16.84 8.05 2.72
C ALA A 29 17.28 9.20 1.80
N ARG A 30 16.93 10.43 2.20
CA ARG A 30 17.27 11.65 1.45
C ARG A 30 18.76 11.99 1.59
N THR A 31 19.35 12.50 0.53
CA THR A 31 20.71 13.04 0.54
C THR A 31 20.73 14.51 0.12
N THR A 32 21.88 15.17 0.30
CA THR A 32 22.11 16.54 -0.15
C THR A 32 22.67 16.60 -1.58
N GLU A 33 22.84 15.44 -2.22
CA GLU A 33 23.38 15.35 -3.57
C GLU A 33 22.36 15.86 -4.60
N ASP A 34 22.81 16.75 -5.48
CA ASP A 34 22.02 17.22 -6.62
C ASP A 34 22.36 16.37 -7.84
N ASP A 35 21.75 15.19 -7.89
CA ASP A 35 21.93 14.22 -8.97
C ASP A 35 20.64 13.47 -9.36
N GLU A 36 20.74 12.73 -10.46
CA GLU A 36 19.62 11.95 -11.02
C GLU A 36 19.14 10.86 -10.05
N ILE A 37 20.04 10.28 -9.24
CA ILE A 37 19.72 9.26 -8.24
C ILE A 37 18.86 9.86 -7.12
N GLU A 38 19.14 11.10 -6.71
CA GLU A 38 18.35 11.80 -5.69
C GLU A 38 16.96 12.14 -6.22
N THR A 39 16.88 12.53 -7.49
CA THR A 39 15.61 12.80 -8.18
C THR A 39 14.75 11.54 -8.26
N ILE A 40 15.34 10.39 -8.65
CA ILE A 40 14.65 9.09 -8.65
C ILE A 40 14.18 8.72 -7.24
N SER A 41 15.01 8.99 -6.22
CA SER A 41 14.67 8.73 -4.82
C SER A 41 13.48 9.58 -4.35
N VAL A 42 13.37 10.86 -4.76
CA VAL A 42 12.17 11.69 -4.52
C VAL A 42 10.95 11.02 -5.14
N MET A 43 11.03 10.75 -6.45
CA MET A 43 9.89 10.26 -7.23
C MET A 43 9.39 8.92 -6.68
N LEU A 44 10.30 8.02 -6.32
CA LEU A 44 9.96 6.73 -5.75
C LEU A 44 9.29 6.87 -4.38
N ASN A 45 9.80 7.75 -3.52
CA ASN A 45 9.20 8.02 -2.22
C ASN A 45 7.80 8.65 -2.35
N MET A 46 7.62 9.60 -3.28
CA MET A 46 6.31 10.20 -3.58
C MET A 46 5.32 9.15 -4.08
N MET A 47 5.75 8.31 -5.03
CA MET A 47 4.93 7.23 -5.57
C MET A 47 4.53 6.22 -4.49
N GLY A 48 5.44 5.89 -3.57
CA GLY A 48 5.15 5.07 -2.39
C GLY A 48 4.01 5.65 -1.56
N GLU A 49 4.08 6.94 -1.21
CA GLU A 49 3.04 7.59 -0.42
C GLU A 49 1.70 7.65 -1.17
N GLU A 50 1.67 8.03 -2.45
CA GLU A 50 0.44 8.04 -3.25
C GLU A 50 -0.23 6.66 -3.34
N MET A 51 0.58 5.60 -3.53
CA MET A 51 0.07 4.23 -3.58
C MET A 51 -0.48 3.78 -2.22
N LYS A 52 0.21 4.14 -1.13
CA LYS A 52 -0.21 3.88 0.25
C LYS A 52 -1.54 4.56 0.56
N GLU A 53 -1.69 5.85 0.26
CA GLU A 53 -2.95 6.60 0.45
C GLU A 53 -4.10 5.99 -0.34
N THR A 54 -3.85 5.66 -1.61
CA THR A 54 -4.84 5.02 -2.49
C THR A 54 -5.29 3.68 -1.93
N LEU A 55 -4.36 2.85 -1.43
CA LEU A 55 -4.68 1.55 -0.85
C LEU A 55 -5.42 1.67 0.48
N ASN A 56 -5.02 2.60 1.34
CA ASN A 56 -5.72 2.87 2.59
C ASN A 56 -7.18 3.24 2.31
N PHE A 57 -7.43 4.12 1.34
CA PHE A 57 -8.77 4.48 0.90
C PHE A 57 -9.60 3.26 0.42
N TYR A 58 -9.00 2.34 -0.34
CA TYR A 58 -9.71 1.12 -0.79
C TYR A 58 -9.87 0.06 0.31
N SER A 59 -8.96 0.01 1.29
CA SER A 59 -9.00 -0.94 2.41
C SER A 59 -10.16 -0.61 3.37
N ASP A 60 -10.40 0.68 3.62
CA ASP A 60 -11.51 1.15 4.44
C ASP A 60 -12.87 0.83 3.79
N MET A 61 -12.92 0.82 2.45
CA MET A 61 -14.12 0.45 1.68
C MET A 61 -14.36 -1.07 1.55
N ARG A 62 -13.42 -1.94 1.96
CA ARG A 62 -13.56 -3.41 1.81
C ARG A 62 -13.17 -4.15 3.08
N ARG A 63 -13.95 -3.99 4.16
CA ARG A 63 -13.92 -4.83 5.36
C ARG A 63 -14.43 -6.27 5.09
N ARG A 64 -13.72 -7.06 4.29
CA ARG A 64 -13.79 -8.54 4.33
C ARG A 64 -12.39 -9.11 4.07
N SER A 65 -11.68 -9.28 5.20
CA SER A 65 -10.47 -10.09 5.40
C SER A 65 -9.28 -9.78 4.49
N SER A 66 -8.62 -8.64 4.72
CA SER A 66 -7.15 -8.61 4.68
C SER A 66 -6.66 -9.06 6.04
N GLN A 67 -5.86 -10.12 6.12
CA GLN A 67 -5.07 -10.36 7.32
C GLN A 67 -4.04 -9.24 7.39
N THR A 68 -4.32 -8.22 8.20
CA THR A 68 -3.36 -7.19 8.52
C THR A 68 -2.34 -7.82 9.46
N GLU A 69 -1.12 -8.05 8.99
CA GLU A 69 -0.01 -8.31 9.90
C GLU A 69 0.39 -6.96 10.48
N LEU A 70 0.46 -6.86 11.80
CA LEU A 70 0.85 -5.64 12.48
C LEU A 70 2.31 -5.78 12.85
N ILE A 71 3.17 -4.94 12.29
CA ILE A 71 4.51 -4.75 12.87
C ILE A 71 4.26 -4.02 14.18
N HIS A 72 4.76 -4.58 15.28
CA HIS A 72 4.73 -3.96 16.59
C HIS A 72 6.14 -4.04 17.18
N MET A 73 6.70 -2.92 17.58
CA MET A 73 7.96 -2.86 18.31
C MET A 73 7.77 -2.02 19.56
N VAL A 74 8.36 -2.42 20.66
CA VAL A 74 8.33 -1.64 21.91
C VAL A 74 9.76 -1.32 22.31
N PHE A 75 9.99 -0.06 22.66
CA PHE A 75 11.23 0.41 23.26
C PHE A 75 10.94 0.92 24.67
N ILE A 76 11.79 0.59 25.62
CA ILE A 76 11.80 1.25 26.93
C ILE A 76 13.10 2.03 27.03
N LEU A 77 13.00 3.31 27.34
CA LEU A 77 14.14 4.21 27.50
C LEU A 77 14.29 4.66 28.95
N ASP A 78 15.51 5.00 29.32
CA ASP A 78 15.80 5.75 30.54
C ASP A 78 15.52 7.26 30.37
N ASN A 79 15.74 8.04 31.43
CA ASN A 79 15.60 9.49 31.42
C ASN A 79 16.62 10.23 30.53
N ASN A 80 17.66 9.55 30.07
CA ASN A 80 18.63 10.06 29.10
C ASN A 80 18.29 9.61 27.66
N TYR A 81 17.10 9.06 27.45
CA TYR A 81 16.61 8.53 26.17
C TYR A 81 17.46 7.37 25.62
N LYS A 82 18.18 6.66 26.48
CA LYS A 82 18.92 5.45 26.12
C LYS A 82 18.01 4.25 26.18
N ILE A 83 18.15 3.35 25.20
CA ILE A 83 17.33 2.15 25.08
C ILE A 83 17.75 1.15 26.16
N LEU A 84 16.84 0.84 27.08
CA LEU A 84 16.99 -0.21 28.10
C LEU A 84 16.41 -1.55 27.63
N PHE A 85 15.39 -1.50 26.77
CA PHE A 85 14.72 -2.68 26.24
C PHE A 85 14.25 -2.42 24.82
N VAL A 86 14.29 -3.47 24.01
CA VAL A 86 13.68 -3.52 22.68
C VAL A 86 13.09 -4.91 22.44
N THR A 87 11.99 -4.98 21.70
CA THR A 87 11.36 -6.25 21.32
C THR A 87 12.24 -7.09 20.38
N SER A 88 12.16 -8.41 20.49
CA SER A 88 13.01 -9.37 19.76
C SER A 88 12.87 -9.37 18.24
N ASN A 89 11.78 -8.81 17.71
CA ASN A 89 11.55 -8.71 16.28
C ASN A 89 12.31 -7.55 15.60
N ILE A 90 13.12 -6.79 16.35
CA ILE A 90 13.87 -5.63 15.83
C ILE A 90 14.83 -5.98 14.68
N ASN A 91 15.45 -7.17 14.72
CA ASN A 91 16.30 -7.63 13.61
C ASN A 91 15.49 -7.77 12.31
N MET A 92 14.33 -8.42 12.38
CA MET A 92 13.49 -8.61 11.19
C MET A 92 12.94 -7.29 10.63
N VAL A 93 12.77 -6.28 11.48
CA VAL A 93 12.12 -5.02 11.11
C VAL A 93 13.11 -3.94 10.69
N LEU A 94 14.20 -3.74 11.44
CA LEU A 94 15.19 -2.68 11.23
C LEU A 94 16.61 -3.20 10.98
N GLY A 95 16.85 -4.51 11.07
CA GLY A 95 18.15 -5.13 10.77
C GLY A 95 19.21 -4.95 11.86
N TYR A 96 18.81 -4.51 13.06
CA TYR A 96 19.69 -4.41 14.22
C TYR A 96 19.51 -5.62 15.13
N GLU A 97 20.59 -6.05 15.79
CA GLU A 97 20.45 -6.94 16.94
C GLU A 97 20.02 -6.17 18.17
N ALA A 98 19.30 -6.81 19.09
CA ALA A 98 18.85 -6.15 20.32
C ALA A 98 20.03 -5.57 21.11
N ASP A 99 21.11 -6.35 21.26
CA ASP A 99 22.32 -5.97 22.01
C ASP A 99 23.06 -4.79 21.41
N GLU A 100 22.95 -4.57 20.09
CA GLU A 100 23.53 -3.39 19.42
C GLU A 100 22.82 -2.09 19.81
N LEU A 101 21.56 -2.17 20.24
CA LEU A 101 20.72 -1.02 20.55
C LEU A 101 20.68 -0.71 22.04
N ILE A 102 20.87 -1.71 22.90
CA ILE A 102 20.87 -1.50 24.35
C ILE A 102 21.94 -0.46 24.73
N ASN A 103 21.56 0.47 25.61
CA ASN A 103 22.38 1.57 26.11
C ASN A 103 22.78 2.63 25.05
N THR A 104 22.23 2.55 23.84
CA THR A 104 22.37 3.59 22.79
C THR A 104 21.20 4.57 22.84
N SER A 105 21.38 5.79 22.33
CA SER A 105 20.29 6.78 22.28
C SER A 105 19.25 6.37 21.23
N PHE A 106 17.97 6.45 21.59
CA PHE A 106 16.87 6.23 20.65
C PHE A 106 16.93 7.14 19.41
N SER A 107 17.50 8.33 19.56
CA SER A 107 17.67 9.28 18.44
C SER A 107 18.51 8.74 17.28
N THR A 108 19.35 7.73 17.52
CA THR A 108 20.15 7.06 16.48
C THR A 108 19.30 6.27 15.50
N LEU A 109 18.11 5.83 15.91
CA LEU A 109 17.15 5.11 15.08
C LEU A 109 16.27 6.05 14.27
N LEU A 110 16.25 7.35 14.55
CA LEU A 110 15.39 8.31 13.86
C LEU A 110 16.03 8.79 12.56
N ALA A 111 15.20 9.03 11.54
CA ALA A 111 15.61 9.79 10.37
C ALA A 111 16.12 11.18 10.79
N LYS A 112 17.13 11.70 10.09
CA LYS A 112 17.85 12.93 10.51
C LYS A 112 16.91 14.14 10.71
N ASN A 113 15.91 14.27 9.85
CA ASN A 113 14.90 15.33 9.91
C ASN A 113 13.92 15.21 11.10
N TYR A 114 13.87 14.07 11.78
CA TYR A 114 13.00 13.84 12.94
C TYR A 114 13.71 14.03 14.29
N ILE A 115 15.03 14.21 14.31
CA ILE A 115 15.80 14.36 15.57
C ILE A 115 15.38 15.62 16.34
N GLU A 116 15.15 16.74 15.66
CA GLU A 116 14.69 17.99 16.28
C GLU A 116 13.28 17.86 16.88
N LEU A 117 12.38 17.21 16.14
CA LEU A 117 11.04 16.90 16.62
C LEU A 117 11.11 16.03 17.90
N TRP A 118 11.95 15.00 17.88
CA TRP A 118 12.18 14.13 19.04
C TRP A 118 12.73 14.91 20.24
N ARG A 119 13.67 15.83 20.04
CA ARG A 119 14.17 16.68 21.14
C ARG A 119 13.07 17.50 21.78
N GLY A 120 12.14 18.03 20.97
CA GLY A 120 10.96 18.76 21.46
C GLY A 120 9.91 17.88 22.15
N ILE A 121 9.82 16.60 21.79
CA ILE A 121 8.98 15.61 22.48
C ILE A 121 9.64 15.22 23.82
N GLY A 122 10.93 14.91 23.79
CA GLY A 122 11.72 14.51 24.95
C GLY A 122 11.70 15.55 26.06
N SER A 123 11.86 16.84 25.72
CA SER A 123 11.80 17.91 26.73
C SER A 123 10.45 17.93 27.44
N LYS A 124 9.33 17.81 26.71
CA LYS A 124 7.99 17.77 27.30
C LYS A 124 7.83 16.58 28.25
N ILE A 125 8.35 15.41 27.89
CA ILE A 125 8.28 14.19 28.69
C ILE A 125 8.97 14.36 30.06
N LEU A 126 10.13 15.03 30.09
CA LEU A 126 10.84 15.29 31.35
C LEU A 126 10.08 16.21 32.30
N PHE A 127 9.25 17.12 31.77
CA PHE A 127 8.50 18.10 32.57
C PHE A 127 7.03 17.73 32.81
N THR A 128 6.57 16.55 32.36
CA THR A 128 5.20 16.08 32.63
C THR A 128 5.17 14.65 33.12
N GLU A 129 4.68 14.45 34.36
CA GLU A 129 4.50 13.13 34.98
C GLU A 129 3.52 12.19 34.22
N LYS A 130 2.71 12.73 33.30
CA LYS A 130 1.67 11.99 32.57
C LYS A 130 1.71 12.29 31.07
N TYR A 131 2.86 12.12 30.44
CA TYR A 131 2.95 12.20 28.99
C TYR A 131 2.37 10.93 28.36
N ASN A 132 1.36 11.07 27.51
CA ASN A 132 0.83 9.99 26.67
C ASN A 132 0.29 10.58 25.38
N LYS A 133 1.05 10.46 24.28
CA LYS A 133 0.67 10.99 22.96
C LYS A 133 1.15 10.10 21.84
N GLN A 134 0.41 10.10 20.73
CA GLN A 134 0.81 9.45 19.49
C GLN A 134 1.54 10.43 18.57
N HIS A 135 2.59 9.95 17.92
CA HIS A 135 3.40 10.68 16.95
C HIS A 135 3.70 9.80 15.75
N GLU A 136 3.70 10.38 14.56
CA GLU A 136 4.31 9.71 13.41
C GLU A 136 5.80 9.96 13.44
N MET A 137 6.59 8.89 13.39
CA MET A 137 8.05 8.96 13.38
C MET A 137 8.60 8.11 12.26
N ILE A 138 9.70 8.56 11.67
CA ILE A 138 10.43 7.80 10.66
C ILE A 138 11.66 7.17 11.34
N LEU A 139 11.74 5.84 11.31
CA LEU A 139 12.88 5.09 11.79
C LEU A 139 13.77 4.66 10.63
N SER A 140 15.08 4.77 10.80
CA SER A 140 16.09 4.30 9.86
C SER A 140 16.61 2.93 10.29
N SER A 141 16.50 1.97 9.38
CA SER A 141 17.17 0.67 9.50
C SER A 141 18.69 0.80 9.40
N LYS A 142 19.40 -0.28 9.74
CA LYS A 142 20.86 -0.39 9.61
C LYS A 142 21.36 -0.16 8.18
N ASN A 143 20.52 -0.49 7.19
CA ASN A 143 20.82 -0.32 5.77
C ASN A 143 20.37 1.05 5.21
N LYS A 144 20.16 2.07 6.06
CA LYS A 144 19.68 3.41 5.65
C LYS A 144 18.33 3.44 4.94
N ILE A 145 17.56 2.35 5.02
CA ILE A 145 16.16 2.36 4.60
C ILE A 145 15.36 2.99 5.72
N GLU A 146 14.57 3.99 5.38
CA GLU A 146 13.69 4.69 6.29
C GLU A 146 12.27 4.12 6.19
N ARG A 147 11.55 4.08 7.32
CA ARG A 147 10.17 3.60 7.37
C ARG A 147 9.35 4.41 8.36
N THR A 148 8.13 4.76 7.98
CA THR A 148 7.21 5.52 8.84
C THR A 148 6.46 4.59 9.78
N TYR A 149 6.40 4.94 11.06
CA TYR A 149 5.64 4.23 12.11
C TYR A 149 4.72 5.19 12.86
N THR A 150 3.54 4.70 13.24
CA THR A 150 2.74 5.37 14.27
C THR A 150 3.27 4.92 15.62
N CYS A 151 3.68 5.88 16.45
CA CYS A 151 4.35 5.61 17.70
C CYS A 151 3.58 6.24 18.86
N GLY A 152 3.07 5.45 19.78
CA GLY A 152 2.67 5.95 21.08
C GLY A 152 3.92 6.21 21.92
N VAL A 153 3.92 7.32 22.66
CA VAL A 153 5.01 7.69 23.55
C VAL A 153 4.40 7.98 24.91
N VAL A 154 4.84 7.20 25.91
CA VAL A 154 4.28 7.21 27.26
C VAL A 154 5.39 7.37 28.29
N ALA A 155 5.25 8.34 29.19
CA ALA A 155 6.08 8.45 30.38
C ALA A 155 5.54 7.53 31.47
N ILE A 156 6.41 6.70 32.04
CA ILE A 156 6.10 5.76 33.11
C ILE A 156 6.96 6.13 34.32
N TYR A 157 6.33 6.32 35.48
CA TYR A 157 7.05 6.53 36.73
C TYR A 157 6.99 5.26 37.57
N ASP A 158 8.14 4.65 37.82
CA ASP A 158 8.27 3.53 38.72
C ASP A 158 8.46 4.05 40.15
N LYS A 159 7.45 3.80 40.99
CA LYS A 159 7.45 4.21 42.40
C LYS A 159 8.45 3.43 43.25
N ILE A 160 8.82 2.22 42.84
CA ILE A 160 9.71 1.35 43.61
C ILE A 160 11.17 1.73 43.33
N ALA A 161 11.50 1.96 42.06
CA ALA A 161 12.83 2.38 41.65
C ALA A 161 13.07 3.89 41.77
N GLU A 162 12.03 4.68 42.11
CA GLU A 162 12.03 6.15 42.08
C GLU A 162 12.61 6.72 40.77
N ALA A 163 12.24 6.10 39.66
CA ALA A 163 12.79 6.39 38.35
C ALA A 163 11.68 6.58 37.31
N GLN A 164 11.92 7.48 36.37
CA GLN A 164 11.07 7.66 35.20
C GLN A 164 11.66 6.89 34.02
N TYR A 165 10.77 6.27 33.25
CA TYR A 165 11.04 5.53 32.03
C TYR A 165 10.15 6.06 30.91
N ILE A 166 10.57 5.86 29.67
CA ILE A 166 9.81 6.26 28.50
C ILE A 166 9.53 5.02 27.68
N MET A 167 8.27 4.67 27.54
CA MET A 167 7.85 3.59 26.65
C MET A 167 7.45 4.17 25.30
N ILE A 168 7.97 3.57 24.24
CA ILE A 168 7.60 3.89 22.86
C ILE A 168 7.06 2.62 22.22
N ASP A 169 5.77 2.61 21.90
CA ASP A 169 5.12 1.56 21.13
C ASP A 169 5.02 1.99 19.66
N CYS A 170 5.83 1.38 18.80
CA CYS A 170 5.80 1.61 17.36
C CYS A 170 4.94 0.54 16.70
N TYR A 171 3.88 0.94 16.00
CA TYR A 171 3.08 0.00 15.22
C TYR A 171 2.86 0.46 13.79
N GLN A 172 2.70 -0.52 12.91
CA GLN A 172 2.40 -0.33 11.52
C GLN A 172 1.55 -1.47 10.97
N PRO A 173 0.38 -1.18 10.38
CA PRO A 173 -0.36 -2.18 9.63
C PRO A 173 0.38 -2.51 8.32
N ILE A 174 0.81 -3.75 8.16
CA ILE A 174 1.19 -4.30 6.85
C ILE A 174 -0.09 -4.79 6.18
N TYR A 175 -0.48 -4.10 5.12
CA TYR A 175 -1.50 -4.60 4.22
C TYR A 175 -0.87 -5.66 3.31
N LYS A 176 -0.98 -6.94 3.69
CA LYS A 176 -0.70 -8.02 2.75
C LYS A 176 -1.63 -7.89 1.56
N SER A 177 -1.10 -7.40 0.45
CA SER A 177 -1.75 -7.46 -0.84
C SER A 177 -2.13 -8.93 -1.09
N ARG A 178 -3.40 -9.18 -1.48
CA ARG A 178 -3.89 -10.51 -1.88
C ARG A 178 -3.00 -11.18 -2.93
N MET A 179 -2.20 -10.40 -3.68
CA MET A 179 -1.24 -10.92 -4.66
C MET A 179 -0.18 -11.82 -4.02
N LEU A 180 0.29 -11.51 -2.80
CA LEU A 180 1.33 -12.29 -2.11
C LEU A 180 0.77 -13.59 -1.52
N GLU A 181 -0.45 -13.55 -0.98
CA GLU A 181 -1.17 -14.77 -0.58
C GLU A 181 -1.48 -15.66 -1.77
N GLU A 182 -1.86 -15.10 -2.92
CA GLU A 182 -2.06 -15.87 -4.14
C GLU A 182 -0.76 -16.50 -4.64
N LYS A 183 0.39 -15.83 -4.47
CA LYS A 183 1.71 -16.36 -4.83
C LYS A 183 2.17 -17.46 -3.88
N LYS A 184 2.07 -17.26 -2.56
CA LYS A 184 2.34 -18.31 -1.54
C LYS A 184 1.35 -19.48 -1.64
N LYS A 185 0.07 -19.23 -1.92
CA LYS A 185 -0.92 -20.29 -2.23
C LYS A 185 -0.61 -20.98 -3.56
N GLN A 186 -0.03 -20.29 -4.55
CA GLN A 186 0.42 -20.90 -5.82
C GLN A 186 1.67 -21.76 -5.60
N GLU A 187 2.62 -21.32 -4.79
CA GLU A 187 3.84 -22.05 -4.41
C GLU A 187 3.53 -23.25 -3.49
N ALA A 188 2.66 -23.10 -2.49
CA ALA A 188 2.16 -24.20 -1.68
C ALA A 188 1.28 -25.19 -2.48
N ARG A 189 0.61 -24.73 -3.55
CA ARG A 189 -0.08 -25.60 -4.52
C ARG A 189 0.89 -26.30 -5.47
N ALA A 190 2.08 -25.75 -5.71
CA ALA A 190 3.11 -26.35 -6.56
C ALA A 190 3.82 -27.54 -5.86
N ASN A 191 3.88 -27.56 -4.52
CA ASN A 191 4.47 -28.65 -3.74
C ASN A 191 3.49 -29.78 -3.36
N ARG A 192 2.25 -29.79 -3.88
CA ARG A 192 1.39 -30.98 -3.83
C ARG A 192 1.74 -31.88 -5.01
N PRO A 193 1.91 -33.21 -4.82
CA PRO A 193 2.06 -34.11 -5.94
C PRO A 193 0.74 -34.08 -6.74
N LEU A 194 0.78 -33.42 -7.90
CA LEU A 194 -0.39 -33.21 -8.73
C LEU A 194 -0.22 -33.96 -10.03
N ASN A 195 -0.94 -35.08 -10.12
CA ASN A 195 -1.36 -35.64 -11.39
C ASN A 195 -2.49 -34.74 -11.96
N LYS A 196 -2.12 -33.56 -12.46
CA LYS A 196 -2.98 -32.69 -13.28
C LYS A 196 -2.17 -32.24 -14.48
N LYS A 197 -2.68 -32.51 -15.68
CA LYS A 197 -2.21 -31.89 -16.93
C LYS A 197 -1.93 -30.41 -16.68
N GLN A 198 -0.66 -30.03 -16.64
CA GLN A 198 -0.24 -28.65 -16.48
C GLN A 198 -0.84 -27.86 -17.64
N LEU A 199 -1.79 -26.96 -17.34
CA LEU A 199 -2.11 -25.89 -18.28
C LEU A 199 -0.81 -25.08 -18.44
N PRO A 200 -0.29 -24.93 -19.67
CA PRO A 200 1.04 -24.40 -19.86
C PRO A 200 1.15 -23.05 -19.16
N ASN A 201 2.21 -22.90 -18.38
CA ASN A 201 2.64 -21.65 -17.77
C ASN A 201 3.14 -20.75 -18.92
N VAL A 202 2.23 -20.33 -19.80
CA VAL A 202 2.51 -19.44 -20.91
C VAL A 202 2.78 -18.09 -20.27
N LEU A 203 4.05 -17.82 -19.99
CA LEU A 203 4.57 -16.47 -19.87
C LEU A 203 3.84 -15.61 -20.91
N LEU A 204 3.02 -14.67 -20.46
CA LEU A 204 2.33 -13.73 -21.34
C LEU A 204 3.43 -13.01 -22.12
N ARG A 205 3.57 -13.38 -23.41
CA ARG A 205 4.56 -12.79 -24.30
C ARG A 205 4.37 -11.27 -24.27
N PRO A 206 5.42 -10.47 -24.49
CA PRO A 206 5.29 -9.00 -24.52
C PRO A 206 4.13 -8.52 -25.41
N LYS A 207 3.92 -9.17 -26.56
CA LYS A 207 2.78 -8.93 -27.46
C LYS A 207 1.42 -9.21 -26.80
N ASP A 208 1.29 -10.31 -26.06
CA ASP A 208 0.05 -10.67 -25.37
C ASP A 208 -0.24 -9.68 -24.21
N ARG A 209 0.80 -9.17 -23.51
CA ARG A 209 0.64 -8.12 -22.48
C ARG A 209 0.21 -6.78 -23.07
N SER A 210 0.83 -6.37 -24.17
CA SER A 210 0.46 -5.16 -24.91
C SER A 210 -0.99 -5.23 -25.38
N ALA A 211 -1.42 -6.38 -25.93
CA ALA A 211 -2.82 -6.62 -26.31
C ALA A 211 -3.77 -6.46 -25.12
N LEU A 212 -3.45 -7.04 -23.96
CA LEU A 212 -4.27 -6.92 -22.74
C LEU A 212 -4.34 -5.47 -22.23
N GLN A 213 -3.25 -4.71 -22.31
CA GLN A 213 -3.24 -3.29 -21.97
C GLN A 213 -4.09 -2.45 -22.93
N ASN A 214 -4.04 -2.77 -24.23
CA ASN A 214 -4.88 -2.10 -25.21
C ASN A 214 -6.36 -2.40 -24.99
N ILE A 215 -6.70 -3.64 -24.63
CA ILE A 215 -8.07 -4.01 -24.23
C ILE A 215 -8.50 -3.26 -22.97
N TYR A 216 -7.63 -3.15 -21.95
CA TYR A 216 -7.90 -2.34 -20.77
C TYR A 216 -8.23 -0.89 -21.12
N ASN A 217 -7.40 -0.26 -21.96
CA ASN A 217 -7.61 1.11 -22.43
C ASN A 217 -8.90 1.25 -23.24
N TYR A 218 -9.19 0.27 -24.11
CA TYR A 218 -10.43 0.23 -24.88
C TYR A 218 -11.66 0.22 -23.97
N ILE A 219 -11.65 -0.59 -22.91
CA ILE A 219 -12.77 -0.68 -21.97
C ILE A 219 -13.01 0.67 -21.29
N LEU A 220 -11.94 1.34 -20.84
CA LEU A 220 -12.05 2.67 -20.21
C LEU A 220 -12.61 3.74 -21.16
N LYS A 221 -12.25 3.68 -22.44
CA LYS A 221 -12.78 4.62 -23.45
C LYS A 221 -14.24 4.35 -23.83
N ASN A 222 -14.74 3.12 -23.62
CA ASN A 222 -16.03 2.67 -24.14
C ASN A 222 -16.99 2.20 -23.04
N LEU A 223 -17.04 2.92 -21.90
CA LEU A 223 -17.92 2.58 -20.77
C LEU A 223 -19.41 2.80 -21.04
N GLU A 224 -19.76 3.61 -22.03
CA GLU A 224 -21.15 3.96 -22.37
C GLU A 224 -21.81 2.92 -23.28
N THR A 225 -21.00 2.17 -24.02
CA THR A 225 -21.44 1.12 -24.94
C THR A 225 -21.40 -0.25 -24.27
N PRO A 226 -22.27 -1.20 -24.64
CA PRO A 226 -22.17 -2.58 -24.17
C PRO A 226 -20.79 -3.18 -24.49
N LEU A 227 -20.25 -3.97 -23.55
CA LEU A 227 -19.01 -4.69 -23.77
C LEU A 227 -19.21 -5.73 -24.90
N PRO A 228 -18.34 -5.79 -25.92
CA PRO A 228 -18.38 -6.83 -26.94
C PRO A 228 -18.26 -8.23 -26.36
N HIS A 229 -18.62 -9.25 -27.15
CA HIS A 229 -18.35 -10.62 -26.75
C HIS A 229 -16.83 -10.85 -26.59
N LEU A 230 -16.43 -11.66 -25.62
CA LEU A 230 -15.01 -11.82 -25.30
C LEU A 230 -14.22 -12.47 -26.44
N THR A 231 -14.87 -13.26 -27.30
CA THR A 231 -14.25 -13.80 -28.53
C THR A 231 -13.86 -12.68 -29.48
N ASP A 232 -14.77 -11.74 -29.72
CA ASP A 232 -14.60 -10.68 -30.70
C ASP A 232 -13.57 -9.68 -30.20
N LEU A 233 -13.64 -9.37 -28.90
CA LEU A 233 -12.65 -8.54 -28.22
C LEU A 233 -11.27 -9.21 -28.21
N ALA A 234 -11.17 -10.52 -28.10
CA ALA A 234 -9.88 -11.21 -28.18
C ALA A 234 -9.32 -11.18 -29.62
N HIS A 235 -10.16 -11.48 -30.61
CA HIS A 235 -9.79 -11.46 -32.04
C HIS A 235 -9.33 -10.08 -32.51
N ALA A 236 -10.02 -9.01 -32.11
CA ALA A 236 -9.65 -7.64 -32.47
C ALA A 236 -8.24 -7.24 -32.01
N TYR A 237 -7.71 -7.89 -30.97
CA TYR A 237 -6.37 -7.64 -30.42
C TYR A 237 -5.41 -8.82 -30.61
N ALA A 238 -5.71 -9.71 -31.56
CA ALA A 238 -4.87 -10.83 -31.96
C ALA A 238 -4.47 -11.76 -30.79
N ILE A 239 -5.38 -11.97 -29.84
CA ILE A 239 -5.25 -12.98 -28.78
C ILE A 239 -6.45 -13.93 -28.81
N ASN A 240 -6.30 -15.11 -28.23
CA ASN A 240 -7.45 -16.01 -28.06
C ASN A 240 -8.22 -15.67 -26.76
N GLU A 241 -9.47 -16.10 -26.69
CA GLU A 241 -10.35 -15.81 -25.56
C GLU A 241 -9.79 -16.34 -24.23
N PHE A 242 -9.10 -17.48 -24.25
CA PHE A 242 -8.44 -18.05 -23.07
C PHE A 242 -7.38 -17.08 -22.52
N LYS A 243 -6.48 -16.57 -23.38
CA LYS A 243 -5.44 -15.60 -23.02
C LYS A 243 -6.03 -14.28 -22.54
N LEU A 244 -7.14 -13.84 -23.12
CA LEU A 244 -7.88 -12.68 -22.61
C LEU A 244 -8.37 -12.93 -21.18
N LYS A 245 -9.16 -13.98 -20.95
CA LYS A 245 -9.74 -14.26 -19.62
C LYS A 245 -8.65 -14.50 -18.57
N TYR A 246 -7.68 -15.36 -18.87
CA TYR A 246 -6.62 -15.73 -17.96
C TYR A 246 -5.67 -14.57 -17.72
N GLY A 247 -5.17 -13.95 -18.79
CA GLY A 247 -4.18 -12.87 -18.72
C GLY A 247 -4.74 -11.61 -18.10
N PHE A 248 -5.96 -11.20 -18.46
CA PHE A 248 -6.61 -10.02 -17.86
C PHE A 248 -6.83 -10.21 -16.35
N LYS A 249 -7.27 -11.40 -15.92
CA LYS A 249 -7.42 -11.71 -14.50
C LYS A 249 -6.08 -11.74 -13.77
N LYS A 250 -5.03 -12.27 -14.40
CA LYS A 250 -3.67 -12.32 -13.83
C LYS A 250 -3.05 -10.93 -13.69
N LEU A 251 -3.23 -10.05 -14.69
CA LEU A 251 -2.64 -8.71 -14.70
C LEU A 251 -3.43 -7.71 -13.85
N TYR A 252 -4.76 -7.75 -13.89
CA TYR A 252 -5.61 -6.72 -13.26
C TYR A 252 -6.41 -7.23 -12.06
N GLY A 253 -6.19 -8.49 -11.64
CA GLY A 253 -6.82 -9.08 -10.45
C GLY A 253 -8.34 -9.29 -10.54
N THR A 254 -8.95 -9.08 -11.72
CA THR A 254 -10.41 -9.15 -11.93
C THR A 254 -10.75 -9.63 -13.35
N THR A 255 -11.99 -10.05 -13.58
CA THR A 255 -12.43 -10.43 -14.92
C THR A 255 -12.77 -9.20 -15.75
N VAL A 256 -12.65 -9.29 -17.08
CA VAL A 256 -12.98 -8.23 -18.04
C VAL A 256 -14.38 -7.64 -17.76
N PHE A 257 -15.38 -8.50 -17.61
CA PHE A 257 -16.77 -8.07 -17.36
C PHE A 257 -16.92 -7.35 -16.01
N ARG A 258 -16.27 -7.88 -14.96
CA ARG A 258 -16.34 -7.27 -13.63
C ARG A 258 -15.64 -5.92 -13.62
N PHE A 259 -14.49 -5.80 -14.28
CA PHE A 259 -13.76 -4.55 -14.45
C PHE A 259 -14.64 -3.49 -15.15
N PHE A 260 -15.20 -3.84 -16.31
CA PHE A 260 -16.11 -2.95 -17.05
C PHE A 260 -17.26 -2.42 -16.18
N LYS A 261 -17.91 -3.31 -15.42
CA LYS A 261 -19.00 -2.92 -14.51
C LYS A 261 -18.51 -2.00 -13.39
N GLN A 262 -17.35 -2.28 -12.81
CA GLN A 262 -16.74 -1.46 -11.75
C GLN A 262 -16.46 -0.03 -12.22
N GLU A 263 -15.84 0.11 -13.39
CA GLU A 263 -15.51 1.43 -13.95
C GLU A 263 -16.78 2.23 -14.30
N ARG A 264 -17.85 1.57 -14.78
CA ARG A 264 -19.16 2.21 -14.95
C ARG A 264 -19.75 2.74 -13.65
N MET A 265 -19.61 2.01 -12.54
CA MET A 265 -20.07 2.47 -11.22
C MET A 265 -19.24 3.64 -10.69
N LYS A 266 -17.92 3.62 -10.89
CA LYS A 266 -17.05 4.75 -10.52
C LYS A 266 -17.41 6.02 -11.31
N LYS A 267 -17.58 5.91 -12.63
CA LYS A 267 -18.06 7.02 -13.47
C LYS A 267 -19.41 7.55 -12.97
N ALA A 268 -20.34 6.66 -12.65
CA ALA A 268 -21.65 7.06 -12.15
C ALA A 268 -21.56 7.85 -10.85
N ARG A 269 -20.71 7.42 -9.90
CA ARG A 269 -20.52 8.13 -8.63
C ARG A 269 -19.98 9.54 -8.85
N LEU A 270 -18.96 9.68 -9.70
CA LEU A 270 -18.41 10.99 -10.07
C LEU A 270 -19.48 11.91 -10.66
N LEU A 271 -20.35 11.40 -11.53
CA LEU A 271 -21.44 12.19 -12.10
C LEU A 271 -22.50 12.57 -11.05
N ILE A 272 -22.79 11.69 -10.09
CA ILE A 272 -23.76 11.99 -9.01
C ILE A 272 -23.23 13.09 -8.09
N GLU A 273 -21.95 13.04 -7.74
CA GLU A 273 -21.30 13.96 -6.80
C GLU A 273 -20.99 15.34 -7.43
N ASN A 274 -20.66 15.38 -8.73
CA ASN A 274 -20.13 16.59 -9.37
C ASN A 274 -21.08 17.23 -10.39
N THR A 275 -22.30 16.70 -10.60
CA THR A 275 -23.26 17.24 -11.57
C THR A 275 -24.68 17.25 -11.04
N ASN A 276 -25.50 18.13 -11.62
CA ASN A 276 -26.95 18.23 -11.36
C ASN A 276 -27.79 17.32 -12.27
N LEU A 277 -27.16 16.41 -13.01
CA LEU A 277 -27.87 15.50 -13.92
C LEU A 277 -28.86 14.62 -13.16
N THR A 278 -29.98 14.30 -13.78
CA THR A 278 -30.95 13.36 -13.21
C THR A 278 -30.37 11.94 -13.18
N MET A 279 -30.85 11.10 -12.26
CA MET A 279 -30.42 9.69 -12.18
C MET A 279 -30.66 8.92 -13.47
N ARG A 280 -31.66 9.33 -14.27
CA ARG A 280 -31.94 8.78 -15.60
C ARG A 280 -30.85 9.14 -16.60
N GLU A 281 -30.39 10.38 -16.62
CA GLU A 281 -29.31 10.84 -17.48
C GLU A 281 -27.99 10.20 -17.11
N ILE A 282 -27.69 10.12 -15.81
CA ILE A 282 -26.49 9.45 -15.30
C ILE A 282 -26.48 7.97 -15.69
N ALA A 283 -27.63 7.28 -15.55
CA ALA A 283 -27.76 5.91 -16.01
C ALA A 283 -27.43 5.77 -17.50
N LYS A 284 -27.95 6.67 -18.35
CA LYS A 284 -27.67 6.68 -19.79
C LYS A 284 -26.20 6.92 -20.10
N LEU A 285 -25.56 7.91 -19.47
CA LEU A 285 -24.12 8.21 -19.63
C LEU A 285 -23.21 7.10 -19.11
N CYS A 286 -23.72 6.28 -18.21
CA CYS A 286 -23.05 5.08 -17.73
C CYS A 286 -23.47 3.84 -18.52
N GLY A 287 -24.10 3.98 -19.69
CA GLY A 287 -24.46 2.91 -20.62
C GLY A 287 -25.63 2.01 -20.20
N TYR A 288 -26.44 2.42 -19.22
CA TYR A 288 -27.59 1.66 -18.73
C TYR A 288 -28.85 2.04 -19.53
N LYS A 289 -29.59 1.03 -19.97
CA LYS A 289 -30.87 1.22 -20.68
C LYS A 289 -32.00 1.71 -19.76
N SER A 290 -31.89 1.45 -18.46
CA SER A 290 -32.92 1.78 -17.47
C SER A 290 -32.30 2.22 -16.15
N GLN A 291 -32.85 3.29 -15.60
CA GLN A 291 -32.51 3.82 -14.27
C GLN A 291 -32.70 2.77 -13.17
N THR A 292 -33.72 1.92 -13.27
CA THR A 292 -33.98 0.90 -12.23
C THR A 292 -32.84 -0.13 -12.16
N HIS A 293 -32.34 -0.58 -13.30
CA HIS A 293 -31.21 -1.51 -13.35
C HIS A 293 -29.92 -0.85 -12.87
N PHE A 294 -29.71 0.41 -13.28
CA PHE A 294 -28.60 1.22 -12.80
C PHE A 294 -28.62 1.35 -11.27
N SER A 295 -29.73 1.80 -10.69
CA SER A 295 -29.86 1.99 -9.24
C SER A 295 -29.66 0.69 -8.46
N LYS A 296 -30.19 -0.44 -8.95
CA LYS A 296 -29.95 -1.75 -8.31
C LYS A 296 -28.47 -2.14 -8.32
N ASP A 297 -27.81 -2.00 -9.47
CA ASP A 297 -26.38 -2.30 -9.60
C ASP A 297 -25.51 -1.36 -8.78
N PHE A 298 -25.86 -0.08 -8.75
CA PHE A 298 -25.16 0.94 -7.97
C PHE A 298 -25.29 0.69 -6.48
N SER A 299 -26.50 0.47 -5.98
CA SER A 299 -26.72 0.13 -4.57
C SER A 299 -26.04 -1.18 -4.18
N LYS A 300 -26.01 -2.17 -5.06
CA LYS A 300 -25.28 -3.42 -4.81
C LYS A 300 -23.77 -3.20 -4.76
N TYR A 301 -23.26 -2.22 -5.50
CA TYR A 301 -21.83 -1.95 -5.60
C TYR A 301 -21.31 -1.06 -4.46
N PHE A 302 -22.05 0.00 -4.09
CA PHE A 302 -21.67 0.98 -3.07
C PHE A 302 -22.38 0.78 -1.72
N GLU A 303 -23.28 -0.20 -1.62
CA GLU A 303 -24.13 -0.47 -0.44
C GLU A 303 -25.01 0.72 0.00
N ILE A 304 -25.10 1.75 -0.86
CA ILE A 304 -25.85 3.00 -0.64
C ILE A 304 -26.61 3.35 -1.92
N ALA A 305 -27.83 3.85 -1.76
CA ALA A 305 -28.65 4.28 -2.89
C ALA A 305 -28.06 5.50 -3.60
N PRO A 306 -28.09 5.58 -4.95
CA PRO A 306 -27.59 6.74 -5.70
C PRO A 306 -28.13 8.09 -5.21
N SER A 307 -29.40 8.13 -4.82
CA SER A 307 -30.07 9.34 -4.32
C SER A 307 -29.54 9.84 -2.99
N LYS A 308 -28.94 8.97 -2.16
CA LYS A 308 -28.39 9.35 -0.85
C LYS A 308 -26.99 9.96 -0.93
N ILE A 309 -26.30 9.82 -2.07
CA ILE A 309 -24.94 10.37 -2.26
C ILE A 309 -24.99 11.85 -2.59
N ARG A 310 -26.03 12.28 -3.31
CA ARG A 310 -26.26 13.68 -3.60
C ARG A 310 -26.63 14.40 -2.30
N LYS A 311 -25.65 15.00 -1.64
CA LYS A 311 -25.90 15.99 -0.58
C LYS A 311 -26.55 17.21 -1.21
N ALA A 312 -27.56 17.75 -0.52
CA ALA A 312 -28.22 19.00 -0.89
C ALA A 312 -27.22 20.15 -0.97
#